data_AF-A0A847HMD3-F1
#
_entry.id   AF-A0A847HMD3-F1
#
_cell.length_a   1.000
_cell.length_b   1.000
_cell.length_c   1.000
_cell.angle_alpha   90.00
_cell.angle_beta   90.00
_cell.angle_gamma   90.00
#
_symmetry.space_group_name_H-M   'P 1'
#
loop_
_entity.id
_entity.type
_entity.pdbx_description
1 polymer ?
#
loop_
_entity_poly.entity_id
_entity_poly.type
_entity_poly.pdbx_seq_one_letter_code
_entity_poly.pdbx_strand_id
1 'polypeptide(L)'
;MYNDLRLAEIAALFHDIGRFEQFARHRTFSDKRSFNHAAFGVGVLIKNDVLSRLGIFEQELIIKSISSHNMLELPDEDDESVRLHQRLLRDADKLDIWWVVTDYYRERAAGKINPGLELNQPDTPGISPAVFERIMNGETVLFADLQNLNDFKLLQVGWVFDVNFAPTLRRLKERGYLDSIRSHLPDDENVNELFDCVNNYIEQRLNTA
;
A
#
# COMPACT_ATOMS: atom_id res chain seq x y z
N MET A 1 -3.78 -4.20 25.67
CA MET A 1 -2.41 -4.44 25.16
C MET A 1 -2.22 -5.82 24.56
N TYR A 2 -2.26 -6.94 25.32
CA TYR A 2 -2.11 -8.29 24.72
C TYR A 2 -3.24 -8.68 23.76
N ASN A 3 -4.46 -8.17 23.99
CA ASN A 3 -5.59 -8.44 23.10
C ASN A 3 -5.47 -7.66 21.78
N ASP A 4 -5.12 -6.38 21.84
CA ASP A 4 -4.97 -5.51 20.66
C ASP A 4 -3.93 -6.05 19.67
N LEU A 5 -2.78 -6.53 20.18
CA LEU A 5 -1.76 -7.15 19.33
C LEU A 5 -2.30 -8.38 18.59
N ARG A 6 -3.09 -9.23 19.28
CA ARG A 6 -3.70 -10.41 18.64
C ARG A 6 -4.73 -10.03 17.60
N LEU A 7 -5.53 -9.00 17.84
CA LEU A 7 -6.52 -8.52 16.87
C LEU A 7 -5.83 -7.95 15.63
N ALA A 8 -4.74 -7.19 15.81
CA ALA A 8 -3.90 -6.71 14.71
C ALA A 8 -3.27 -7.87 13.91
N GLU A 9 -2.75 -8.90 14.59
CA GLU A 9 -2.21 -10.10 13.94
C GLU A 9 -3.28 -10.86 13.15
N ILE A 10 -4.49 -10.99 13.70
CA ILE A 10 -5.61 -11.65 13.00
C ILE A 10 -6.00 -10.85 11.76
N ALA A 11 -6.12 -9.52 11.87
CA ALA A 11 -6.42 -8.67 10.72
C ALA A 11 -5.32 -8.78 9.65
N ALA A 12 -4.05 -8.73 10.05
CA ALA A 12 -2.91 -8.90 9.15
C ALA A 12 -2.88 -10.27 8.48
N LEU A 13 -3.22 -11.35 9.18
CA LEU A 13 -3.25 -12.70 8.61
C LEU A 13 -4.32 -12.84 7.51
N PHE A 14 -5.44 -12.14 7.65
CA PHE A 14 -6.61 -12.32 6.79
C PHE A 14 -6.85 -11.20 5.76
N HIS A 15 -6.14 -10.07 5.82
CA HIS A 15 -6.50 -8.90 5.02
C HIS A 15 -6.57 -9.17 3.51
N ASP A 16 -5.66 -10.01 3.00
CA ASP A 16 -5.47 -10.24 1.58
C ASP A 16 -6.04 -11.60 1.09
N ILE A 17 -6.86 -12.29 1.88
CA ILE A 17 -7.42 -13.60 1.45
C ILE A 17 -8.26 -13.50 0.16
N GLY A 18 -8.79 -12.32 -0.14
CA GLY A 18 -9.50 -12.07 -1.41
C GLY A 18 -8.61 -12.22 -2.64
N ARG A 19 -7.28 -12.03 -2.51
CA ARG A 19 -6.31 -12.15 -3.61
C ARG A 19 -6.25 -13.54 -4.21
N PHE A 20 -6.45 -14.59 -3.41
CA PHE A 20 -6.45 -15.97 -3.90
C PHE A 20 -7.55 -16.20 -4.93
N GLU A 21 -8.79 -15.82 -4.59
CA GLU A 21 -9.94 -15.92 -5.50
C GLU A 21 -9.83 -14.93 -6.66
N GLN A 22 -9.29 -13.74 -6.41
CA GLN A 22 -9.05 -12.72 -7.45
C GLN A 22 -8.14 -13.30 -8.54
N PHE A 23 -7.00 -13.87 -8.15
CA PHE A 23 -6.07 -14.47 -9.09
C PHE A 23 -6.61 -15.74 -9.74
N ALA A 24 -7.27 -16.62 -8.98
CA ALA A 24 -7.83 -17.87 -9.51
C ALA A 24 -8.85 -17.62 -10.62
N ARG A 25 -9.70 -16.59 -10.47
CA ARG A 25 -10.78 -16.27 -11.41
C ARG A 25 -10.36 -15.35 -12.54
N HIS A 26 -9.53 -14.34 -12.24
CA HIS A 26 -9.24 -13.24 -13.17
C HIS A 26 -7.78 -13.18 -13.64
N ARG A 27 -6.88 -13.97 -13.05
CA ARG A 27 -5.43 -13.98 -13.39
C ARG A 27 -4.77 -12.60 -13.29
N THR A 28 -5.24 -11.78 -12.36
CA THR A 28 -4.74 -10.42 -12.12
C THR A 28 -4.94 -10.03 -10.65
N PHE A 29 -4.12 -9.10 -10.17
CA PHE A 29 -4.28 -8.45 -8.86
C PHE A 29 -4.90 -7.04 -8.98
N SER A 30 -5.37 -6.66 -10.18
CA SER A 30 -6.02 -5.37 -10.39
C SER A 30 -7.49 -5.43 -9.97
N ASP A 31 -7.85 -4.72 -8.90
CA ASP A 31 -9.23 -4.59 -8.44
C ASP A 31 -10.14 -3.99 -9.52
N LYS A 32 -9.63 -2.97 -10.24
CA LYS A 32 -10.35 -2.32 -11.36
C LYS A 32 -10.72 -3.29 -12.48
N ARG A 33 -9.89 -4.31 -12.72
CA ARG A 33 -10.13 -5.34 -13.76
C ARG A 33 -10.84 -6.58 -13.21
N SER A 34 -11.16 -6.62 -11.93
CA SER A 34 -11.78 -7.75 -11.25
C SER A 34 -12.81 -7.27 -10.22
N PHE A 35 -12.57 -7.52 -8.94
CA PHE A 35 -13.37 -7.06 -7.81
C PHE A 35 -12.44 -6.50 -6.72
N ASN A 36 -13.00 -5.69 -5.82
CA ASN A 36 -12.29 -5.22 -4.63
C ASN A 36 -11.95 -6.42 -3.73
N HIS A 37 -10.66 -6.73 -3.60
CA HIS A 37 -10.18 -7.92 -2.89
C HIS A 37 -10.45 -7.85 -1.39
N ALA A 38 -10.34 -6.66 -0.78
CA ALA A 38 -10.61 -6.45 0.64
C ALA A 38 -12.07 -6.76 0.99
N ALA A 39 -13.01 -6.18 0.25
CA ALA A 39 -14.44 -6.40 0.43
C ALA A 39 -14.84 -7.86 0.17
N PHE A 40 -14.26 -8.47 -0.86
CA PHE A 40 -14.49 -9.89 -1.16
C PHE A 40 -13.94 -10.79 -0.04
N GLY A 41 -12.74 -10.51 0.47
CA GLY A 41 -12.11 -11.22 1.58
C GLY A 41 -12.96 -11.19 2.85
N VAL A 42 -13.48 -10.02 3.21
CA VAL A 42 -14.46 -9.89 4.31
C VAL A 42 -15.68 -10.79 4.09
N GLY A 43 -16.23 -10.81 2.87
CA GLY A 43 -17.35 -11.70 2.53
C GLY A 43 -17.01 -13.18 2.73
N VAL A 44 -15.78 -13.60 2.41
CA VAL A 44 -15.30 -14.97 2.67
C VAL A 44 -15.21 -15.24 4.18
N LEU A 45 -14.68 -14.32 4.99
CA LEU A 45 -14.59 -14.49 6.44
C LEU A 45 -15.97 -14.66 7.08
N ILE A 46 -16.93 -13.81 6.70
CA ILE A 46 -18.30 -13.83 7.21
C ILE A 46 -19.00 -15.13 6.80
N LYS A 47 -18.93 -15.51 5.52
CA LYS A 47 -19.61 -16.70 5.00
C LYS A 47 -19.15 -18.00 5.68
N ASN A 48 -17.90 -18.06 6.15
CA ASN A 48 -17.31 -19.25 6.74
C ASN A 48 -17.20 -19.19 8.27
N ASP A 49 -17.83 -18.19 8.91
CA ASP A 49 -17.83 -18.02 10.37
C ASP A 49 -16.42 -18.04 11.00
N VAL A 50 -15.42 -17.53 10.28
CA VAL A 50 -13.99 -17.65 10.67
C VAL A 50 -13.72 -16.96 12.01
N LEU A 51 -14.40 -15.84 12.27
CA LEU A 51 -14.21 -15.02 13.46
C LEU A 51 -15.21 -15.34 14.58
N SER A 52 -16.00 -16.41 14.45
CA SER A 52 -17.11 -16.75 15.36
C SER A 52 -16.72 -16.96 16.83
N ARG A 53 -15.44 -17.20 17.11
CA ARG A 53 -14.91 -17.35 18.48
C ARG A 53 -14.57 -16.04 19.17
N LEU A 54 -14.59 -14.92 18.44
CA LEU A 54 -14.28 -13.59 18.96
C LEU A 54 -15.56 -12.87 19.41
N GLY A 55 -15.43 -11.91 20.31
CA GLY A 55 -16.52 -11.03 20.69
C GLY A 55 -16.99 -10.17 19.52
N ILE A 56 -18.25 -9.70 19.57
CA ILE A 56 -18.87 -8.93 18.48
C ILE A 56 -18.02 -7.72 18.08
N PHE A 57 -17.52 -6.98 19.07
CA PHE A 57 -16.65 -5.82 18.85
C PHE A 57 -15.32 -6.19 18.15
N GLU A 58 -14.70 -7.30 18.55
CA GLU A 58 -13.44 -7.77 17.96
C GLU A 58 -13.64 -8.18 16.50
N GLN A 59 -14.76 -8.85 16.19
CA GLN A 59 -15.13 -9.19 14.82
C GLN A 59 -15.33 -7.93 13.98
N GLU A 60 -16.07 -6.95 14.50
CA GLU A 60 -16.32 -5.67 13.82
C GLU A 60 -15.00 -4.94 13.54
N LEU A 61 -14.12 -4.84 14.54
CA LEU A 61 -12.81 -4.20 14.41
C LEU A 61 -11.96 -4.85 13.32
N ILE A 62 -11.88 -6.19 13.28
CA ILE A 62 -11.14 -6.91 12.25
C ILE A 62 -11.77 -6.69 10.87
N ILE A 63 -13.10 -6.81 10.76
CA ILE A 63 -13.83 -6.62 9.50
C ILE A 63 -13.63 -5.21 8.95
N LYS A 64 -13.75 -4.18 9.80
CA LYS A 64 -13.54 -2.78 9.41
C LYS A 64 -12.09 -2.45 9.07
N SER A 65 -11.14 -3.12 9.74
CA SER A 65 -9.71 -2.98 9.41
C SER A 65 -9.41 -3.56 8.04
N ILE A 66 -9.89 -4.77 7.77
CA ILE A 66 -9.69 -5.44 6.49
C ILE A 66 -10.45 -4.70 5.38
N SER A 67 -11.71 -4.31 5.57
CA SER A 67 -12.50 -3.72 4.48
C SER A 67 -11.94 -2.39 3.95
N SER A 68 -11.19 -1.64 4.77
CA SER A 68 -10.66 -0.32 4.42
C SER A 68 -9.17 -0.29 4.09
N HIS A 69 -8.45 -1.43 4.16
CA HIS A 69 -6.99 -1.42 3.99
C HIS A 69 -6.53 -1.00 2.59
N ASN A 70 -7.33 -1.24 1.55
CA ASN A 70 -7.03 -0.85 0.17
C ASN A 70 -7.70 0.44 -0.31
N MET A 71 -8.43 1.15 0.58
CA MET A 71 -9.12 2.39 0.21
C MET A 71 -8.12 3.54 -0.03
N LEU A 72 -8.50 4.52 -0.83
CA LEU A 72 -7.66 5.71 -1.01
C LEU A 72 -7.57 6.51 0.29
N GLU A 73 -8.72 6.79 0.89
CA GLU A 73 -8.86 7.48 2.17
C GLU A 73 -9.63 6.59 3.14
N LEU A 74 -9.30 6.69 4.43
CA LEU A 74 -10.07 6.01 5.46
C LEU A 74 -11.41 6.74 5.68
N PRO A 75 -12.52 6.01 5.88
CA PRO A 75 -13.77 6.62 6.28
C PRO A 75 -13.64 7.24 7.68
N ASP A 76 -14.51 8.22 7.99
CA ASP A 76 -14.67 8.69 9.35
C ASP A 76 -15.06 7.51 10.25
N GLU A 77 -14.26 7.30 11.29
CA GLU A 77 -14.47 6.25 12.28
C GLU A 77 -14.41 6.90 13.65
N ASP A 78 -15.47 6.72 14.44
CA ASP A 78 -15.60 7.31 15.78
C ASP A 78 -14.80 6.50 16.80
N ASP A 79 -14.76 5.17 16.66
CA ASP A 79 -14.07 4.29 17.59
C ASP A 79 -12.54 4.37 17.42
N GLU A 80 -11.85 4.82 18.48
CA GLU A 80 -10.39 5.01 18.43
C GLU A 80 -9.62 3.72 18.23
N SER A 81 -10.14 2.58 18.72
CA SER A 81 -9.49 1.29 18.60
C SER A 81 -9.60 0.78 17.17
N VAL A 82 -10.77 0.90 16.54
CA VAL A 82 -10.95 0.54 15.13
C VAL A 82 -10.07 1.43 14.24
N ARG A 83 -10.10 2.74 14.46
CA ARG A 83 -9.27 3.71 13.73
C ARG A 83 -7.78 3.42 13.86
N LEU A 84 -7.32 3.02 15.05
CA LEU A 84 -5.94 2.58 15.28
C LEU A 84 -5.58 1.35 14.43
N HIS A 85 -6.43 0.33 14.41
CA HIS A 85 -6.14 -0.93 13.69
C HIS A 85 -6.21 -0.77 12.17
N GLN A 86 -7.14 0.04 11.66
CA GLN A 86 -7.20 0.42 10.25
C GLN A 86 -5.89 1.06 9.78
N ARG A 87 -5.42 2.07 10.53
CA ARG A 87 -4.17 2.77 10.22
C ARG A 87 -2.96 1.85 10.34
N LEU A 88 -2.94 0.99 11.36
CA LEU A 88 -1.84 0.07 11.61
C LEU A 88 -1.71 -0.96 10.48
N LEU A 89 -2.82 -1.56 10.07
CA LEU A 89 -2.85 -2.54 9.00
C LEU A 89 -2.39 -1.93 7.68
N ARG A 90 -2.87 -0.73 7.33
CA ARG A 90 -2.46 -0.01 6.11
C ARG A 90 -0.96 0.28 6.07
N ASP A 91 -0.40 0.74 7.19
CA ASP A 91 1.02 1.04 7.28
C ASP A 91 1.88 -0.24 7.18
N ALA A 92 1.45 -1.32 7.82
CA ALA A 92 2.13 -2.61 7.76
C ALA A 92 2.10 -3.20 6.35
N ASP A 93 0.94 -3.18 5.68
CA ASP A 93 0.78 -3.65 4.31
C ASP A 93 1.66 -2.88 3.32
N LYS A 94 1.72 -1.53 3.43
CA LYS A 94 2.65 -0.73 2.61
C LYS A 94 4.11 -1.14 2.80
N LEU A 95 4.55 -1.44 4.03
CA LEU A 95 5.92 -1.93 4.28
C LEU A 95 6.19 -3.27 3.60
N ASP A 96 5.23 -4.18 3.62
CA ASP A 96 5.35 -5.48 2.96
C ASP A 96 5.33 -5.33 1.44
N ILE A 97 4.47 -4.46 0.89
CA ILE A 97 4.46 -4.17 -0.55
C ILE A 97 5.78 -3.53 -0.97
N TRP A 98 6.30 -2.53 -0.25
CA TRP A 98 7.60 -1.92 -0.57
C TRP A 98 8.73 -2.95 -0.57
N TRP A 99 8.72 -3.90 0.36
CA TRP A 99 9.66 -5.01 0.35
C TRP A 99 9.54 -5.85 -0.93
N VAL A 100 8.33 -6.29 -1.29
CA VAL A 100 8.08 -7.12 -2.47
C VAL A 100 8.45 -6.40 -3.76
N VAL A 101 8.03 -5.14 -3.94
CA VAL A 101 8.25 -4.39 -5.19
C VAL A 101 9.72 -4.02 -5.37
N THR A 102 10.45 -3.70 -4.29
CA THR A 102 11.89 -3.38 -4.39
C THR A 102 12.73 -4.60 -4.72
N ASP A 103 12.38 -5.78 -4.18
CA ASP A 103 12.99 -7.05 -4.60
C ASP A 103 12.66 -7.34 -6.07
N TYR A 104 11.39 -7.20 -6.46
CA TYR A 104 10.95 -7.38 -7.83
C TYR A 104 11.67 -6.45 -8.81
N TYR A 105 11.89 -5.17 -8.49
CA TYR A 105 12.57 -4.25 -9.41
C TYR A 105 14.01 -4.66 -9.70
N ARG A 106 14.71 -5.26 -8.73
CA ARG A 106 16.04 -5.84 -8.94
C ARG A 106 15.98 -7.04 -9.87
N GLU A 107 15.01 -7.92 -9.66
CA GLU A 107 14.77 -9.08 -10.53
C GLU A 107 14.40 -8.66 -11.97
N ARG A 108 13.57 -7.62 -12.09
CA ARG A 108 13.15 -7.03 -13.36
C ARG A 108 14.32 -6.45 -14.13
N ALA A 109 15.23 -5.75 -13.44
CA ALA A 109 16.46 -5.25 -14.05
C ALA A 109 17.35 -6.39 -14.60
N ALA A 110 17.24 -7.59 -14.02
CA ALA A 110 17.87 -8.82 -14.53
C ALA A 110 17.05 -9.55 -15.61
N GLY A 111 15.96 -8.96 -16.10
CA GLY A 111 15.14 -9.46 -17.20
C GLY A 111 13.94 -10.33 -16.79
N LYS A 112 13.66 -10.49 -15.49
CA LYS A 112 12.48 -11.24 -15.03
C LYS A 112 11.24 -10.33 -14.99
N ILE A 113 10.34 -10.50 -15.94
CA ILE A 113 9.09 -9.72 -16.01
C ILE A 113 7.95 -10.48 -15.32
N ASN A 114 7.25 -9.81 -14.41
CA ASN A 114 6.03 -10.30 -13.78
C ASN A 114 4.88 -9.31 -14.00
N PRO A 115 4.00 -9.56 -15.00
CA PRO A 115 2.88 -8.68 -15.32
C PRO A 115 1.88 -8.51 -14.17
N GLY A 116 1.83 -9.46 -13.23
CA GLY A 116 1.00 -9.38 -12.03
C GLY A 116 1.48 -8.30 -11.07
N LEU A 117 2.79 -8.22 -10.83
CA LEU A 117 3.40 -7.20 -9.96
C LEU A 117 3.48 -5.82 -10.63
N GLU A 118 3.51 -5.79 -11.96
CA GLU A 118 3.45 -4.56 -12.76
C GLU A 118 2.03 -4.03 -12.98
N LEU A 119 1.02 -4.80 -12.56
CA LEU A 119 -0.39 -4.58 -12.88
C LEU A 119 -0.66 -4.34 -14.38
N ASN A 120 0.20 -4.90 -15.25
CA ASN A 120 0.20 -4.73 -16.70
C ASN A 120 0.33 -3.26 -17.17
N GLN A 121 0.98 -2.40 -16.38
CA GLN A 121 1.31 -1.05 -16.84
C GLN A 121 2.35 -1.10 -17.97
N PRO A 122 2.26 -0.22 -18.98
CA PRO A 122 3.20 -0.24 -20.10
C PRO A 122 4.57 0.30 -19.65
N ASP A 123 5.64 -0.28 -20.22
CA ASP A 123 7.01 0.19 -20.00
C ASP A 123 7.37 1.25 -21.05
N THR A 124 7.00 2.50 -20.79
CA THR A 124 7.31 3.64 -21.64
C THR A 124 8.13 4.69 -20.90
N PRO A 125 8.97 5.48 -21.60
CA PRO A 125 9.80 6.50 -20.96
C PRO A 125 8.99 7.62 -20.30
N GLY A 126 9.64 8.32 -19.36
CA GLY A 126 9.12 9.53 -18.73
C GLY A 126 8.15 9.28 -17.59
N ILE A 127 7.61 10.37 -17.05
CA ILE A 127 6.63 10.41 -15.97
C ILE A 127 5.47 11.31 -16.39
N SER A 128 4.28 11.01 -15.90
CA SER A 128 3.07 11.78 -16.23
C SER A 128 3.02 13.09 -15.43
N PRO A 129 2.63 14.23 -16.04
CA PRO A 129 2.52 15.51 -15.34
C PRO A 129 1.62 15.45 -14.09
N ALA A 130 0.47 14.76 -14.18
CA ALA A 130 -0.44 14.61 -13.05
C ALA A 130 0.19 13.86 -11.85
N VAL A 131 1.07 12.89 -12.12
CA VAL A 131 1.80 12.13 -11.08
C VAL A 131 2.84 13.02 -10.41
N PHE A 132 3.58 13.81 -11.21
CA PHE A 132 4.54 14.79 -10.72
C PHE A 132 3.84 15.82 -9.82
N GLU A 133 2.78 16.47 -10.32
CA GLU A 133 2.04 17.52 -9.60
C GLU A 133 1.50 17.03 -8.25
N ARG A 134 0.93 15.81 -8.20
CA ARG A 134 0.43 15.24 -6.93
C ARG A 134 1.53 15.08 -5.89
N ILE A 135 2.68 14.53 -6.28
CA ILE A 135 3.77 14.31 -5.32
C ILE A 135 4.36 15.64 -4.85
N MET A 136 4.51 16.61 -5.76
CA MET A 136 4.98 17.95 -5.38
C MET A 136 4.00 18.67 -4.44
N ASN A 137 2.71 18.35 -4.50
CA ASN A 137 1.69 18.85 -3.57
C ASN A 137 1.61 18.06 -2.26
N GLY A 138 2.43 17.02 -2.07
CA GLY A 138 2.38 16.18 -0.88
C GLY A 138 1.17 15.25 -0.84
N GLU A 139 0.63 14.88 -1.99
CA GLU A 139 -0.56 14.04 -2.13
C GLU A 139 -0.22 12.64 -2.64
N THR A 140 -1.03 11.65 -2.26
CA THR A 140 -0.94 10.30 -2.84
C THR A 140 -1.31 10.31 -4.32
N VAL A 141 -0.57 9.56 -5.14
CA VAL A 141 -0.87 9.39 -6.57
C VAL A 141 -2.10 8.50 -6.76
N LEU A 142 -3.00 8.89 -7.67
CA LEU A 142 -4.17 8.08 -8.01
C LEU A 142 -3.83 7.06 -9.09
N PHE A 143 -4.43 5.88 -8.99
CA PHE A 143 -4.29 4.85 -10.03
C PHE A 143 -4.79 5.31 -11.40
N ALA A 144 -5.73 6.26 -11.44
CA ALA A 144 -6.28 6.82 -12.67
C ALA A 144 -5.29 7.72 -13.43
N ASP A 145 -4.27 8.25 -12.75
CA ASP A 145 -3.29 9.17 -13.33
C ASP A 145 -2.11 8.42 -13.98
N LEU A 146 -2.00 7.10 -13.75
CA LEU A 146 -0.90 6.29 -14.25
C LEU A 146 -0.99 6.09 -15.77
N GLN A 147 0.12 6.37 -16.45
CA GLN A 147 0.29 6.07 -17.87
C GLN A 147 1.35 4.99 -18.11
N ASN A 148 2.29 4.79 -17.19
CA ASN A 148 3.41 3.86 -17.38
C ASN A 148 3.97 3.28 -16.07
N LEU A 149 5.00 2.43 -16.18
CA LEU A 149 5.67 1.80 -15.03
C LEU A 149 6.42 2.77 -14.12
N ASN A 150 6.90 3.90 -14.63
CA ASN A 150 7.54 4.91 -13.79
C ASN A 150 6.51 5.61 -12.93
N ASP A 151 5.34 5.93 -13.48
CA ASP A 151 4.20 6.44 -12.71
C ASP A 151 3.79 5.46 -11.62
N PHE A 152 3.80 4.15 -11.91
CA PHE A 152 3.45 3.14 -10.92
C PHE A 152 4.47 3.03 -9.78
N LYS A 153 5.76 3.12 -10.08
CA LYS A 153 6.83 3.24 -9.07
C LYS A 153 6.64 4.50 -8.23
N LEU A 154 6.34 5.64 -8.87
CA LEU A 154 6.10 6.91 -8.18
C LEU A 154 4.84 6.89 -7.33
N LEU A 155 3.81 6.14 -7.72
CA LEU A 155 2.65 5.89 -6.85
C LEU A 155 3.06 5.20 -5.55
N GLN A 156 3.93 4.20 -5.62
CA GLN A 156 4.45 3.52 -4.43
C GLN A 156 5.31 4.46 -3.58
N VAL A 157 6.07 5.36 -4.20
CA VAL A 157 6.80 6.43 -3.47
C VAL A 157 5.81 7.38 -2.78
N GLY A 158 4.77 7.82 -3.48
CA GLY A 158 3.76 8.76 -2.96
C GLY A 158 2.93 8.23 -1.79
N TRP A 159 2.97 6.92 -1.49
CA TRP A 159 2.33 6.37 -0.29
C TRP A 159 2.90 6.91 1.02
N VAL A 160 4.09 7.51 1.01
CA VAL A 160 4.66 8.23 2.17
C VAL A 160 3.69 9.25 2.77
N PHE A 161 2.87 9.91 1.95
CA PHE A 161 1.93 10.93 2.39
C PHE A 161 0.72 10.35 3.14
N ASP A 162 0.42 9.06 2.94
CA ASP A 162 -0.62 8.30 3.64
C ASP A 162 -0.03 7.38 4.74
N VAL A 163 1.22 7.59 5.13
CA VAL A 163 1.79 6.86 6.28
C VAL A 163 1.30 7.47 7.59
N ASN A 164 0.76 6.61 8.45
CA ASN A 164 0.07 6.99 9.65
C ASN A 164 0.98 7.15 10.87
N PHE A 165 2.05 6.35 10.94
CA PHE A 165 2.90 6.26 12.13
C PHE A 165 4.38 6.50 11.81
N ALA A 166 5.05 7.29 12.65
CA ALA A 166 6.48 7.55 12.50
C ALA A 166 7.37 6.28 12.55
N PRO A 167 7.06 5.23 13.35
CA PRO A 167 7.74 3.94 13.23
C PRO A 167 7.78 3.37 11.80
N THR A 168 6.70 3.52 11.03
CA THR A 168 6.62 3.08 9.63
C THR A 168 7.61 3.83 8.77
N LEU A 169 7.68 5.16 8.89
CA LEU A 169 8.63 6.01 8.17
C LEU A 169 10.09 5.69 8.55
N ARG A 170 10.37 5.46 9.85
CA ARG A 170 11.70 5.02 10.29
C ARG A 170 12.10 3.70 9.63
N ARG A 171 11.18 2.72 9.60
CA ARG A 171 11.44 1.42 8.97
C ARG A 171 11.63 1.54 7.47
N LEU A 172 10.87 2.41 6.80
CA LEU A 172 11.01 2.72 5.39
C LEU A 172 12.43 3.25 5.08
N LYS A 173 12.92 4.20 5.88
CA LYS A 173 14.26 4.79 5.76
C LYS A 173 15.37 3.77 6.08
N GLU A 174 15.26 3.06 7.20
CA GLU A 174 16.24 2.04 7.62
C GLU A 174 16.45 0.94 6.58
N ARG A 175 15.39 0.58 5.83
CA ARG A 175 15.46 -0.45 4.80
C ARG A 175 15.84 0.08 3.41
N GLY A 176 15.94 1.40 3.23
CA GLY A 176 16.35 2.03 1.97
C GLY A 176 15.41 1.74 0.80
N TYR A 177 14.10 1.55 1.05
CA TYR A 177 13.18 1.17 -0.03
C TYR A 177 13.01 2.26 -1.07
N LEU A 178 12.89 3.53 -0.66
CA LEU A 178 12.74 4.64 -1.61
C LEU A 178 14.00 4.81 -2.47
N ASP A 179 15.20 4.69 -1.89
CA ASP A 179 16.46 4.70 -2.64
C ASP A 179 16.51 3.55 -3.65
N SER A 180 16.04 2.36 -3.25
CA SER A 180 15.94 1.21 -4.15
C SER A 180 14.91 1.42 -5.26
N ILE A 181 13.82 2.18 -5.05
CA ILE A 181 12.89 2.53 -6.13
C ILE A 181 13.53 3.58 -7.06
N ARG A 182 14.18 4.61 -6.49
CA ARG A 182 14.88 5.67 -7.23
C ARG A 182 15.90 5.11 -8.22
N SER A 183 16.65 4.08 -7.83
CA SER A 183 17.67 3.46 -8.68
C SER A 183 17.11 2.74 -9.92
N HIS A 184 15.78 2.51 -9.97
CA HIS A 184 15.09 1.90 -11.09
C HIS A 184 14.18 2.89 -11.83
N LEU A 185 14.26 4.19 -11.52
CA LEU A 185 13.60 5.27 -12.25
C LEU A 185 14.60 5.94 -13.20
N PRO A 186 14.12 6.67 -14.24
CA PRO A 186 14.97 7.45 -15.12
C PRO A 186 15.88 8.41 -14.34
N ASP A 187 17.06 8.69 -14.89
CA ASP A 187 17.90 9.79 -14.40
C ASP A 187 17.40 11.10 -15.04
N ASP A 188 16.55 11.80 -14.30
CA ASP A 188 15.77 12.94 -14.79
C ASP A 188 15.63 13.98 -13.66
N GLU A 189 15.67 15.27 -14.03
CA GLU A 189 15.62 16.38 -13.06
C GLU A 189 14.31 16.38 -12.27
N ASN A 190 13.17 16.09 -12.90
CA ASN A 190 11.87 16.04 -12.21
C ASN A 190 11.85 14.88 -11.19
N VAL A 191 12.49 13.76 -11.51
CA VAL A 191 12.61 12.63 -10.57
C VAL A 191 13.48 13.03 -9.37
N ASN A 192 14.56 13.77 -9.57
CA ASN A 192 15.40 14.26 -8.47
C ASN A 192 14.61 15.20 -7.54
N GLU A 193 13.95 16.21 -8.12
CA GLU A 193 13.15 17.18 -7.37
C GLU A 193 12.04 16.51 -6.54
N LEU A 194 11.38 15.50 -7.13
CA LEU A 194 10.35 14.72 -6.48
C LEU A 194 10.87 13.96 -5.25
N PHE A 195 12.04 13.34 -5.36
CA PHE A 195 12.65 12.62 -4.24
C PHE A 195 13.14 13.57 -3.16
N ASP A 196 13.61 14.77 -3.51
CA ASP A 196 13.93 15.81 -2.53
C ASP A 196 12.66 16.24 -1.75
N CYS A 197 11.53 16.45 -2.45
CA CYS A 197 10.24 16.76 -1.81
C CYS A 197 9.82 15.65 -0.81
N VAL A 198 9.84 14.40 -1.26
CA VAL A 198 9.46 13.23 -0.44
C VAL A 198 10.38 13.06 0.77
N ASN A 199 11.70 13.16 0.58
CA ASN A 199 12.65 13.04 1.68
C ASN A 199 12.47 14.17 2.71
N ASN A 200 12.27 15.41 2.26
CA ASN A 200 11.98 16.53 3.14
C ASN A 200 10.71 16.30 3.97
N TYR A 201 9.64 15.78 3.36
CA TYR A 201 8.41 15.42 4.08
C TYR A 201 8.67 14.37 5.16
N ILE A 202 9.43 13.31 4.83
CA ILE A 202 9.78 12.24 5.79
C ILE A 202 10.57 12.80 6.96
N GLU A 203 11.61 13.61 6.72
CA GLU A 203 12.42 14.21 7.79
C GLU A 203 11.58 15.11 8.69
N GLN A 204 10.70 15.94 8.13
CA GLN A 204 9.79 16.79 8.91
C GLN A 204 8.86 15.95 9.81
N ARG A 205 8.27 14.88 9.26
CA ARG A 205 7.40 13.95 9.99
C ARG A 205 8.15 13.19 11.09
N LEU A 206 9.43 12.86 10.88
CA LEU A 206 10.24 12.16 11.88
C LEU A 206 10.75 13.08 13.00
N ASN A 207 10.97 14.36 12.70
CA ASN A 207 11.42 15.36 13.68
C ASN A 207 10.28 15.88 14.58
N THR A 208 9.03 15.72 14.16
CA THR A 208 7.83 16.18 14.88
C THR A 208 7.10 15.07 15.63
N ALA A 209 7.58 13.82 15.53
CA ALA A 209 6.93 12.62 16.06
C ALA A 209 7.52 12.09 17.38
#